data_AF-A0AAX1ND56-F1
#
_entry.id   AF-A0AAX1ND56-F1
#
_cell.length_a   1.000
_cell.length_b   1.000
_cell.length_c   1.000
_cell.angle_alpha   90.00
_cell.angle_beta   90.00
_cell.angle_gamma   90.00
#
_symmetry.space_group_name_H-M   'P 1'
#
loop_
_entity.id
_entity.type
_entity.pdbx_description
1 polymer ?
#
loop_
_entity_poly.entity_id
_entity_poly.type
_entity_poly.pdbx_seq_one_letter_code
_entity_poly.pdbx_strand_id
1 'polypeptide(L)'
;MDIISHTLTGVAVGTVAASFSKKKWTDKLMILLAGGFGGALPDIDAISLWSKFDATFGKVFRLENTGKEIYGEKFWYSHHAVFHSLMMPIVLSLLFIVIISIIKRYSSIAEIKNHLKTEYLKYFAFCLGFIFHLFEDMPTPASVWGGVNFFFPSPNYIGGFGKIWWWNNYDLTLIIFVVILFNICFNLIKNSKRTIRIKLTTTTFLMGTLLFLYQVNTRPMSFKYSGHTNKYNEFEYQSKQIQKDILGQKLYHIMVEIDNKIPLYF
;
A
#
# COMPACT_ATOMS: atom_id res chain seq x y z
N MET A 1 4.13 -6.24 2.68
CA MET A 1 4.70 -6.38 1.32
C MET A 1 5.76 -5.29 1.19
N ASP A 2 6.39 -5.03 0.04
CA ASP A 2 7.23 -3.83 -0.07
C ASP A 2 6.37 -2.59 -0.38
N ILE A 3 6.87 -1.41 0.00
CA ILE A 3 6.21 -0.11 -0.18
C ILE A 3 5.80 0.17 -1.64
N ILE A 4 6.55 -0.35 -2.63
CA ILE A 4 6.24 -0.14 -4.04
C ILE A 4 5.01 -0.95 -4.41
N SER A 5 4.95 -2.22 -4.00
CA SER A 5 3.78 -3.06 -4.22
C SER A 5 2.52 -2.45 -3.60
N HIS A 6 2.60 -1.95 -2.36
CA HIS A 6 1.49 -1.25 -1.70
C HIS A 6 1.07 0.04 -2.42
N THR A 7 2.05 0.84 -2.84
CA THR A 7 1.82 2.04 -3.66
C THR A 7 1.10 1.67 -4.95
N LEU A 8 1.53 0.62 -5.64
CA LEU A 8 0.90 0.15 -6.88
C LEU A 8 -0.52 -0.35 -6.63
N THR A 9 -0.80 -1.05 -5.53
CA THR A 9 -2.17 -1.42 -5.16
C THR A 9 -3.05 -0.18 -4.95
N GLY A 10 -2.53 0.84 -4.29
CA GLY A 10 -3.19 2.14 -4.20
C GLY A 10 -3.47 2.76 -5.58
N VAL A 11 -2.52 2.69 -6.51
CA VAL A 11 -2.72 3.13 -7.91
C VAL A 11 -3.80 2.28 -8.59
N ALA A 12 -3.81 0.97 -8.40
CA ALA A 12 -4.82 0.06 -8.96
C ALA A 12 -6.23 0.43 -8.50
N VAL A 13 -6.43 0.69 -7.20
CA VAL A 13 -7.67 1.25 -6.66
C VAL A 13 -8.01 2.59 -7.33
N GLY A 14 -7.01 3.47 -7.46
CA GLY A 14 -7.15 4.77 -8.14
C GLY A 14 -7.62 4.65 -9.59
N THR A 15 -7.16 3.63 -10.34
CA THR A 15 -7.61 3.39 -11.72
C THR A 15 -9.11 3.07 -11.80
N VAL A 16 -9.65 2.33 -10.82
CA VAL A 16 -11.09 2.05 -10.71
C VAL A 16 -11.83 3.33 -10.36
N ALA A 17 -11.40 4.06 -9.33
CA ALA A 17 -12.02 5.33 -8.92
C ALA A 17 -12.05 6.37 -10.06
N ALA A 18 -10.97 6.46 -10.85
CA ALA A 18 -10.89 7.37 -12.00
C ALA A 18 -11.92 7.05 -13.10
N SER A 19 -12.39 5.80 -13.22
CA SER A 19 -13.46 5.43 -14.16
C SER A 19 -14.81 6.08 -13.82
N PHE A 20 -15.02 6.43 -12.55
CA PHE A 20 -16.19 7.18 -12.06
C PHE A 20 -16.05 8.69 -12.27
N SER A 21 -14.89 9.20 -12.63
CA SER A 21 -14.71 10.63 -12.88
C SER A 21 -15.23 11.02 -14.28
N LYS A 22 -16.01 12.11 -14.36
CA LYS A 22 -16.34 12.79 -15.63
C LYS A 22 -15.31 13.87 -16.01
N LYS A 23 -14.30 14.10 -15.16
CA LYS A 23 -13.34 15.18 -15.33
C LYS A 23 -12.25 14.82 -16.36
N LYS A 24 -11.38 15.80 -16.63
CA LYS A 24 -10.25 15.69 -17.57
C LYS A 24 -9.24 14.63 -17.10
N TRP A 25 -8.35 14.23 -18.01
CA TRP A 25 -7.28 13.25 -17.71
C TRP A 25 -6.40 13.69 -16.53
N THR A 26 -6.11 14.98 -16.38
CA THR A 26 -5.33 15.51 -15.26
C THR A 26 -5.98 15.21 -13.91
N ASP A 27 -7.31 15.37 -13.80
CA ASP A 27 -8.04 15.02 -12.58
C ASP A 27 -8.05 13.52 -12.32
N LYS A 28 -8.13 12.71 -13.37
CA LYS A 28 -8.01 11.25 -13.25
C LYS A 28 -6.64 10.85 -12.75
N LEU A 29 -5.58 11.42 -13.30
CA LEU A 29 -4.21 11.20 -12.83
C LEU A 29 -4.08 11.57 -11.34
N MET A 30 -4.66 12.68 -10.90
CA MET A 30 -4.66 13.05 -9.47
C MET A 30 -5.43 12.05 -8.59
N ILE A 31 -6.46 11.37 -9.10
CA ILE A 31 -7.14 10.28 -8.38
C ILE A 31 -6.22 9.06 -8.25
N LEU A 32 -5.50 8.70 -9.32
CA LEU A 32 -4.51 7.61 -9.29
C LEU A 32 -3.40 7.90 -8.28
N LEU A 33 -2.85 9.11 -8.32
CA LEU A 33 -1.81 9.56 -7.39
C LEU A 33 -2.31 9.59 -5.95
N ALA A 34 -3.55 10.02 -5.71
CA ALA A 34 -4.15 9.99 -4.37
C ALA A 34 -4.29 8.56 -3.84
N GLY A 35 -4.71 7.61 -4.69
CA GLY A 35 -4.73 6.19 -4.35
C GLY A 35 -3.35 5.64 -4.03
N GLY A 36 -2.37 5.89 -4.91
CA GLY A 36 -0.98 5.47 -4.69
C GLY A 36 -0.37 6.04 -3.42
N PHE A 37 -0.60 7.34 -3.15
CA PHE A 37 -0.18 7.97 -1.91
C PHE A 37 -0.86 7.33 -0.69
N GLY A 38 -2.15 7.01 -0.77
CA GLY A 38 -2.85 6.26 0.28
C GLY A 38 -2.25 4.90 0.56
N GLY A 39 -1.86 4.17 -0.49
CA GLY A 39 -1.18 2.88 -0.36
C GLY A 39 0.26 2.98 0.16
N ALA A 40 1.00 4.03 -0.15
CA ALA A 40 2.38 4.21 0.32
C ALA A 40 2.48 4.69 1.77
N LEU A 41 1.46 5.42 2.24
CA LEU A 41 1.55 6.21 3.46
C LEU A 41 1.71 5.38 4.75
N PRO A 42 1.09 4.19 4.90
CA PRO A 42 1.33 3.37 6.09
C PRO A 42 2.80 3.01 6.31
N ASP A 43 3.57 2.86 5.23
CA ASP A 43 4.99 2.50 5.26
C ASP A 43 5.94 3.71 5.34
N ILE A 44 5.41 4.94 5.43
CA ILE A 44 6.26 6.15 5.42
C ILE A 44 7.25 6.16 6.58
N ASP A 45 6.90 5.49 7.68
CA ASP A 45 7.71 5.40 8.88
C ASP A 45 8.91 4.46 8.70
N ALA A 46 8.98 3.66 7.62
CA ALA A 46 10.19 2.95 7.20
C ALA A 46 11.35 3.92 6.88
N ILE A 47 11.09 5.23 6.77
CA ILE A 47 12.11 6.28 6.79
C ILE A 47 13.00 6.22 8.05
N SER A 48 12.49 5.66 9.15
CA SER A 48 13.28 5.43 10.37
C SER A 48 14.43 4.45 10.16
N LEU A 49 14.35 3.57 9.16
CA LEU A 49 15.44 2.66 8.77
C LEU A 49 16.48 3.32 7.85
N TRP A 50 16.27 4.56 7.41
CA TRP A 50 17.25 5.26 6.59
C TRP A 50 18.57 5.44 7.35
N SER A 51 19.70 5.11 6.71
CA SER A 51 21.04 5.13 7.31
C SER A 51 21.47 6.48 7.93
N LYS A 52 20.82 7.59 7.58
CA LYS A 52 21.10 8.91 8.18
C LYS A 52 19.99 9.40 9.11
N PHE A 53 18.97 8.60 9.40
CA PHE A 53 17.83 8.99 10.21
C PHE A 53 18.29 9.48 11.60
N ASP A 54 19.08 8.67 12.30
CA ASP A 54 19.57 9.01 13.65
C ASP A 54 20.44 10.26 13.67
N ALA A 55 21.33 10.40 12.68
CA ALA A 55 22.23 11.55 12.56
C ALA A 55 21.51 12.85 12.16
N THR A 56 20.33 12.76 11.56
CA THR A 56 19.51 13.89 11.11
C THR A 56 18.32 14.09 12.04
N PHE A 57 17.21 13.40 11.79
CA PHE A 57 15.96 13.50 12.54
C PHE A 57 16.14 13.11 14.00
N GLY A 58 16.85 12.01 14.28
CA GLY A 58 17.14 11.59 15.65
C GLY A 58 17.83 12.69 16.46
N LYS A 59 18.89 13.28 15.90
CA LYS A 59 19.63 14.38 16.52
C LYS A 59 18.83 15.69 16.62
N VAL A 60 18.12 16.08 15.55
CA VAL A 60 17.33 17.32 15.51
C VAL A 60 16.20 17.30 16.53
N PHE A 61 15.49 16.18 16.63
CA PHE A 61 14.37 16.02 17.56
C PHE A 61 14.77 15.46 18.93
N ARG A 62 16.06 15.14 19.13
CA ARG A 62 16.59 14.53 20.35
C ARG A 62 15.83 13.27 20.75
N LEU A 63 15.60 12.38 19.78
CA LEU A 63 14.89 11.13 20.01
C LEU A 63 15.69 10.22 20.95
N GLU A 64 15.02 9.62 21.92
CA GLU A 64 15.63 8.69 22.88
C GLU A 64 15.92 7.32 22.24
N ASN A 65 15.12 6.93 21.25
CA ASN A 65 15.23 5.66 20.54
C ASN A 65 15.83 5.87 19.14
N THR A 66 16.63 4.91 18.70
CA THR A 66 17.16 4.86 17.33
C THR A 66 16.05 4.57 16.32
N GLY A 67 16.25 4.96 15.07
CA GLY A 67 15.29 4.68 14.00
C GLY A 67 14.99 3.19 13.84
N LYS A 68 15.97 2.33 14.04
CA LYS A 68 15.78 0.87 14.04
C LYS A 68 14.87 0.39 15.18
N GLU A 69 15.04 0.93 16.38
CA GLU A 69 14.16 0.64 17.52
C GLU A 69 12.76 1.18 17.25
N ILE A 70 12.64 2.39 16.71
CA ILE A 70 11.34 2.99 16.35
C ILE A 70 10.59 2.09 15.37
N TYR A 71 11.26 1.58 14.34
CA TYR A 71 10.63 0.69 13.36
C TYR A 71 10.23 -0.68 13.97
N GLY A 72 11.13 -1.27 14.77
CA GLY A 72 10.98 -2.64 15.28
C GLY A 72 10.11 -2.77 16.53
N GLU A 73 9.92 -1.71 17.31
CA GLU A 73 9.14 -1.74 18.55
C GLU A 73 7.66 -1.41 18.34
N LYS A 74 6.85 -1.53 19.41
CA LYS A 74 5.41 -1.24 19.39
C LYS A 74 5.06 0.16 19.92
N PHE A 75 5.86 1.16 19.58
CA PHE A 75 5.50 2.55 19.88
C PHE A 75 4.25 2.96 19.11
N TRP A 76 3.47 3.93 19.61
CA TRP A 76 2.27 4.37 18.88
C TRP A 76 2.58 4.93 17.48
N TYR A 77 3.81 5.41 17.27
CA TYR A 77 4.34 5.96 16.02
C TYR A 77 5.26 4.99 15.25
N SER A 78 5.33 3.72 15.66
CA SER A 78 6.06 2.69 14.90
C SER A 78 5.23 2.13 13.74
N HIS A 79 5.88 1.33 12.90
CA HIS A 79 5.37 0.78 11.65
C HIS A 79 3.94 0.29 11.74
N HIS A 80 3.68 -0.81 12.43
CA HIS A 80 2.34 -1.38 12.50
C HIS A 80 1.42 -0.81 13.59
N ALA A 81 1.68 0.41 14.06
CA ALA A 81 0.86 1.08 15.08
C ALA A 81 -0.19 2.02 14.44
N VAL A 82 -0.13 3.34 14.72
CA VAL A 82 -1.22 4.28 14.36
C VAL A 82 -1.49 4.34 12.85
N PHE A 83 -0.44 4.29 12.02
CA PHE A 83 -0.55 4.31 10.56
C PHE A 83 -1.07 3.00 9.97
N HIS A 84 -1.20 1.96 10.78
CA HIS A 84 -1.77 0.68 10.38
C HIS A 84 -3.18 0.45 10.94
N SER A 85 -3.88 1.54 11.26
CA SER A 85 -5.26 1.54 11.75
C SER A 85 -6.28 1.88 10.67
N LEU A 86 -7.43 1.21 10.69
CA LEU A 86 -8.57 1.49 9.81
C LEU A 86 -9.10 2.93 9.96
N MET A 87 -8.96 3.54 11.13
CA MET A 87 -9.41 4.91 11.39
C MET A 87 -8.47 5.97 10.80
N MET A 88 -7.18 5.64 10.63
CA MET A 88 -6.17 6.61 10.23
C MET A 88 -6.41 7.27 8.86
N PRO A 89 -6.84 6.57 7.78
CA PRO A 89 -7.11 7.24 6.50
C PRO A 89 -8.25 8.27 6.60
N ILE A 90 -9.22 8.06 7.50
CA ILE A 90 -10.30 9.02 7.75
C ILE A 90 -9.74 10.25 8.46
N VAL A 91 -8.96 10.05 9.53
CA VAL A 91 -8.31 11.16 10.27
C VAL A 91 -7.41 11.99 9.35
N LEU A 92 -6.60 11.33 8.51
CA LEU A 92 -5.73 12.00 7.55
C LEU A 92 -6.51 12.75 6.47
N SER A 93 -7.62 12.16 5.99
CA SER A 93 -8.50 12.86 5.04
C SER A 93 -9.11 14.13 5.65
N LEU A 94 -9.53 14.08 6.92
CA LEU A 94 -10.02 15.26 7.64
C LEU A 94 -8.92 16.30 7.81
N LEU A 95 -7.70 15.87 8.16
CA LEU A 95 -6.54 16.76 8.27
C LEU A 95 -6.24 17.45 6.93
N PHE A 96 -6.27 16.72 5.80
CA PHE A 96 -6.08 17.31 4.48
C PHE A 96 -7.19 18.31 4.13
N ILE A 97 -8.43 18.05 4.51
CA ILE A 97 -9.53 19.00 4.31
C ILE A 97 -9.27 20.30 5.10
N VAL A 98 -8.82 20.20 6.36
CA VAL A 98 -8.48 21.37 7.18
C VAL A 98 -7.33 22.17 6.54
N ILE A 99 -6.24 21.50 6.17
CA ILE A 99 -5.08 22.13 5.54
C ILE A 99 -5.48 22.83 4.24
N ILE A 100 -6.24 22.16 3.38
CA ILE A 100 -6.73 22.75 2.13
C ILE A 100 -7.64 23.95 2.41
N SER A 101 -8.51 23.86 3.42
CA SER A 101 -9.40 24.96 3.80
C SER A 101 -8.62 26.20 4.23
N ILE A 102 -7.50 26.02 4.95
CA ILE A 102 -6.59 27.11 5.34
C ILE A 102 -5.89 27.68 4.11
N ILE A 103 -5.28 26.83 3.26
CA ILE A 103 -4.53 27.26 2.07
C ILE A 103 -5.42 27.98 1.07
N LYS A 104 -6.63 27.45 0.84
CA LYS A 104 -7.64 28.02 -0.08
C LYS A 104 -8.48 29.12 0.57
N ARG A 105 -8.31 29.35 1.87
CA ARG A 105 -9.05 30.34 2.67
C ARG A 105 -10.56 30.19 2.54
N TYR A 106 -11.06 28.95 2.62
CA TYR A 106 -12.50 28.72 2.66
C TYR A 106 -13.09 29.40 3.89
N SER A 107 -14.08 30.26 3.64
CA SER A 107 -14.71 31.11 4.65
C SER A 107 -16.00 30.49 5.21
N SER A 108 -16.53 29.45 4.55
CA SER A 108 -17.81 28.86 4.90
C SER A 108 -17.82 27.33 4.78
N ILE A 109 -18.71 26.70 5.55
CA ILE A 109 -18.98 25.26 5.46
C ILE A 109 -19.50 24.89 4.06
N ALA A 110 -20.19 25.80 3.37
CA ALA A 110 -20.70 25.58 2.02
C ALA A 110 -19.56 25.36 1.01
N GLU A 111 -18.48 26.13 1.10
CA GLU A 111 -17.29 25.97 0.25
C GLU A 111 -16.59 24.64 0.51
N ILE A 112 -16.43 24.24 1.78
CA ILE A 112 -15.86 22.94 2.15
C ILE A 112 -16.71 21.79 1.58
N LYS A 113 -18.04 21.88 1.74
CA LYS A 113 -18.97 20.90 1.17
C LYS A 113 -18.87 20.83 -0.36
N ASN A 114 -18.71 21.97 -1.03
CA ASN A 114 -18.55 22.00 -2.48
C ASN A 114 -17.21 21.40 -2.94
N HIS A 115 -16.12 21.69 -2.22
CA HIS A 115 -14.81 21.05 -2.44
C HIS A 115 -14.92 19.54 -2.31
N LEU A 116 -15.52 19.04 -1.21
CA LEU A 116 -15.71 17.61 -0.99
C LEU A 116 -16.54 16.97 -2.10
N LYS A 117 -17.67 17.58 -2.50
CA LYS A 117 -18.48 17.09 -3.63
C LYS A 117 -17.69 17.01 -4.93
N THR A 118 -16.74 17.92 -5.12
CA THR A 118 -15.95 18.00 -6.34
C THR A 118 -14.76 17.03 -6.31
N GLU A 119 -14.16 16.79 -5.14
CA GLU A 119 -12.91 16.04 -4.98
C GLU A 119 -13.07 14.68 -4.28
N TYR A 120 -14.31 14.25 -4.00
CA TYR A 120 -14.60 13.03 -3.22
C TYR A 120 -13.87 11.77 -3.75
N LEU A 121 -13.69 11.64 -5.07
CA LEU A 121 -12.99 10.49 -5.66
C LEU A 121 -11.51 10.43 -5.27
N LYS A 122 -10.86 11.56 -5.01
CA LYS A 122 -9.45 11.59 -4.56
C LYS A 122 -9.34 11.08 -3.13
N TYR A 123 -10.19 11.57 -2.22
CA TYR A 123 -10.26 11.07 -0.85
C TYR A 123 -10.68 9.60 -0.79
N PHE A 124 -11.65 9.21 -1.62
CA PHE A 124 -12.10 7.82 -1.70
C PHE A 124 -10.98 6.89 -2.18
N ALA A 125 -10.24 7.26 -3.23
CA ALA A 125 -9.10 6.50 -3.70
C ALA A 125 -7.99 6.42 -2.66
N PHE A 126 -7.68 7.53 -1.99
CA PHE A 126 -6.72 7.58 -0.88
C PHE A 126 -7.11 6.61 0.25
N CYS A 127 -8.34 6.71 0.77
CA CYS A 127 -8.80 5.85 1.86
C CYS A 127 -8.79 4.37 1.46
N LEU A 128 -9.25 4.03 0.27
CA LEU A 128 -9.23 2.64 -0.18
C LEU A 128 -7.82 2.14 -0.43
N GLY A 129 -6.92 2.93 -1.03
CA GLY A 129 -5.52 2.56 -1.19
C GLY A 129 -4.86 2.21 0.13
N PHE A 130 -5.11 3.05 1.15
CA PHE A 130 -4.65 2.81 2.53
C PHE A 130 -5.26 1.54 3.13
N ILE A 131 -6.55 1.30 2.95
CA ILE A 131 -7.20 0.10 3.49
C ILE A 131 -6.68 -1.18 2.83
N PHE A 132 -6.47 -1.14 1.51
CA PHE A 132 -5.91 -2.29 0.79
C PHE A 132 -4.46 -2.57 1.22
N HIS A 133 -3.65 -1.55 1.51
CA HIS A 133 -2.36 -1.72 2.17
C HIS A 133 -2.49 -2.58 3.44
N LEU A 134 -3.41 -2.21 4.35
CA LEU A 134 -3.58 -2.95 5.62
C LEU A 134 -3.93 -4.42 5.37
N PHE A 135 -4.75 -4.70 4.34
CA PHE A 135 -5.11 -6.08 3.99
C PHE A 135 -3.94 -6.86 3.37
N GLU A 136 -3.05 -6.20 2.63
CA GLU A 136 -1.87 -6.82 2.04
C GLU A 136 -0.79 -7.17 3.06
N ASP A 137 -0.79 -6.49 4.22
CA ASP A 137 0.07 -6.85 5.35
C ASP A 137 -0.48 -7.95 6.23
N MET A 138 -1.79 -8.19 6.27
CA MET A 138 -2.33 -9.31 7.06
C MET A 138 -1.73 -10.70 6.71
N PRO A 139 -1.48 -11.05 5.43
CA PRO A 139 -0.90 -12.34 5.08
C PRO A 139 0.62 -12.45 5.29
N THR A 140 1.35 -11.38 5.58
CA THR A 140 2.79 -11.47 5.89
C THR A 140 3.00 -12.09 7.28
N PRO A 141 4.24 -12.45 7.66
CA PRO A 141 4.53 -13.00 9.00
C PRO A 141 4.18 -12.02 10.12
N ALA A 142 3.99 -12.50 11.35
CA ALA A 142 3.68 -11.62 12.49
C ALA A 142 4.89 -10.79 12.94
N SER A 143 6.10 -11.38 12.84
CA SER A 143 7.38 -10.80 13.30
C SER A 143 7.26 -10.16 14.70
N VAL A 144 7.97 -9.06 14.95
CA VAL A 144 8.01 -8.35 16.24
C VAL A 144 6.69 -7.63 16.54
N TRP A 145 5.90 -7.33 15.51
CA TRP A 145 4.67 -6.54 15.65
C TRP A 145 3.44 -7.37 16.03
N GLY A 146 3.42 -8.66 15.72
CA GLY A 146 2.27 -9.52 15.99
C GLY A 146 1.13 -9.39 14.97
N GLY A 147 1.37 -8.75 13.81
CA GLY A 147 0.38 -8.45 12.78
C GLY A 147 0.20 -6.93 12.59
N VAL A 148 -1.00 -6.53 12.17
CA VAL A 148 -1.42 -5.15 11.88
C VAL A 148 -2.32 -4.65 13.01
N ASN A 149 -2.07 -3.46 13.59
CA ASN A 149 -2.96 -2.87 14.59
C ASN A 149 -4.20 -2.21 13.96
N PHE A 150 -5.03 -3.04 13.34
CA PHE A 150 -6.17 -2.62 12.54
C PHE A 150 -7.18 -1.74 13.30
N PHE A 151 -7.26 -1.91 14.62
CA PHE A 151 -8.15 -1.16 15.52
C PHE A 151 -7.39 -0.36 16.58
N PHE A 152 -6.23 0.23 16.25
CA PHE A 152 -5.49 1.12 17.16
C PHE A 152 -6.43 2.16 17.81
N PRO A 153 -6.32 2.46 19.13
CA PRO A 153 -5.26 2.05 20.06
C PRO A 153 -5.50 0.71 20.78
N SER A 154 -6.34 -0.18 20.23
CA SER A 154 -6.48 -1.54 20.76
C SER A 154 -5.10 -2.23 20.88
N PRO A 155 -4.86 -3.03 21.94
CA PRO A 155 -3.64 -3.84 22.04
C PRO A 155 -3.67 -5.07 21.11
N ASN A 156 -4.81 -5.36 20.46
CA ASN A 156 -5.00 -6.55 19.65
C ASN A 156 -4.57 -6.31 18.19
N TYR A 157 -3.52 -7.01 17.77
CA TYR A 157 -3.05 -7.03 16.39
C TYR A 157 -3.75 -8.16 15.63
N ILE A 158 -4.04 -7.92 14.35
CA ILE A 158 -4.76 -8.85 13.46
C ILE A 158 -3.88 -9.13 12.24
N GLY A 159 -3.93 -10.35 11.71
CA GLY A 159 -3.06 -10.74 10.59
C GLY A 159 -1.81 -11.44 11.08
N GLY A 160 -0.67 -11.17 10.44
CA GLY A 160 0.57 -11.89 10.73
C GLY A 160 0.47 -13.38 10.37
N PHE A 161 -0.34 -13.73 9.36
CA PHE A 161 -0.66 -15.11 9.05
C PHE A 161 0.54 -15.91 8.52
N GLY A 162 1.54 -15.22 7.97
CA GLY A 162 2.72 -15.85 7.37
C GLY A 162 2.39 -16.71 6.16
N LYS A 163 1.41 -16.30 5.36
CA LYS A 163 1.04 -16.98 4.10
C LYS A 163 1.98 -16.62 2.96
N ILE A 164 2.52 -15.40 2.98
CA ILE A 164 3.53 -14.93 2.05
C ILE A 164 4.74 -14.40 2.83
N TRP A 165 5.87 -14.23 2.14
CA TRP A 165 7.04 -13.58 2.73
C TRP A 165 6.87 -12.06 2.73
N TRP A 166 7.71 -11.35 3.48
CA TRP A 166 7.72 -9.88 3.48
C TRP A 166 8.09 -9.31 2.11
N TRP A 167 9.07 -9.95 1.47
CA TRP A 167 9.75 -9.46 0.26
C TRP A 167 9.60 -10.44 -0.90
N ASN A 168 9.96 -9.95 -2.09
CA ASN A 168 10.09 -10.73 -3.31
C ASN A 168 8.78 -11.37 -3.81
N ASN A 169 7.61 -10.81 -3.48
CA ASN A 169 6.32 -11.32 -3.95
C ASN A 169 6.03 -10.89 -5.41
N TYR A 170 6.94 -11.21 -6.32
CA TYR A 170 6.96 -10.70 -7.69
C TYR A 170 5.70 -11.05 -8.49
N ASP A 171 5.16 -12.25 -8.32
CA ASP A 171 3.89 -12.65 -8.94
C ASP A 171 2.71 -11.76 -8.51
N LEU A 172 2.63 -11.42 -7.22
CA LEU A 172 1.60 -10.51 -6.68
C LEU A 172 1.76 -9.09 -7.26
N THR A 173 3.00 -8.58 -7.28
CA THR A 173 3.32 -7.28 -7.91
C THR A 173 2.92 -7.27 -9.39
N LEU A 174 3.18 -8.35 -10.12
CA LEU A 174 2.79 -8.49 -11.54
C LEU A 174 1.27 -8.52 -11.73
N ILE A 175 0.52 -9.21 -10.86
CA ILE A 175 -0.96 -9.18 -10.88
C ILE A 175 -1.46 -7.74 -10.73
N ILE A 176 -0.95 -7.01 -9.73
CA ILE A 176 -1.30 -5.60 -9.50
C ILE A 176 -0.97 -4.76 -10.74
N PHE A 177 0.24 -4.93 -11.29
CA PHE A 177 0.68 -4.18 -12.47
C PHE A 177 -0.20 -4.43 -13.70
N VAL A 178 -0.58 -5.69 -13.95
CA VAL A 178 -1.49 -6.05 -15.06
C VAL A 178 -2.87 -5.42 -14.87
N VAL A 179 -3.40 -5.41 -13.64
CA VAL A 179 -4.66 -4.71 -13.32
C VAL A 179 -4.57 -3.22 -13.64
N ILE A 180 -3.48 -2.56 -13.24
CA ILE A 180 -3.24 -1.13 -13.53
C ILE A 180 -3.21 -0.91 -15.04
N LEU A 181 -2.43 -1.71 -15.79
CA LEU A 181 -2.29 -1.58 -17.24
C LEU A 181 -3.64 -1.70 -17.94
N PHE A 182 -4.41 -2.75 -17.67
CA PHE A 182 -5.73 -2.93 -18.27
C PHE A 182 -6.69 -1.79 -17.89
N ASN A 183 -6.71 -1.37 -16.63
CA ASN A 183 -7.61 -0.31 -16.20
C ASN A 183 -7.24 1.05 -16.78
N ILE A 184 -5.97 1.35 -16.95
CA ILE A 184 -5.51 2.55 -17.67
C ILE A 184 -5.97 2.46 -19.14
N CYS A 185 -5.73 1.33 -19.81
CA CYS A 185 -6.19 1.12 -21.18
C CYS A 185 -7.70 1.36 -21.31
N PHE A 186 -8.55 0.78 -20.45
CA PHE A 186 -9.99 1.01 -20.48
C PHE A 186 -10.39 2.47 -20.23
N ASN A 187 -9.64 3.18 -19.38
CA ASN A 187 -9.86 4.60 -19.12
C ASN A 187 -9.46 5.50 -20.29
N LEU A 188 -8.54 5.05 -21.15
CA LEU A 188 -8.05 5.76 -22.34
C LEU A 188 -8.90 5.50 -23.60
N ILE A 189 -9.76 4.48 -23.62
CA ILE A 189 -10.66 4.21 -24.75
C ILE A 189 -11.60 5.41 -24.97
N LYS A 190 -11.32 6.16 -26.02
CA LYS A 190 -12.16 7.28 -26.49
C LYS A 190 -13.55 6.76 -26.89
N ASN A 191 -14.59 7.57 -26.69
CA ASN A 191 -15.97 7.28 -27.08
C ASN A 191 -16.65 6.07 -26.40
N SER A 192 -15.99 5.36 -25.48
CA SER A 192 -16.66 4.32 -24.69
C SER A 192 -17.70 4.92 -23.73
N LYS A 193 -18.84 4.25 -23.55
CA LYS A 193 -19.84 4.64 -22.54
C LYS A 193 -19.23 4.52 -21.15
N ARG A 194 -19.40 5.52 -20.29
CA ARG A 194 -18.85 5.54 -18.92
C ARG A 194 -19.22 4.28 -18.13
N THR A 195 -20.46 3.82 -18.23
CA THR A 195 -20.95 2.61 -17.56
C THR A 195 -20.16 1.37 -17.98
N ILE A 196 -19.77 1.26 -19.25
CA ILE A 196 -18.96 0.14 -19.75
C ILE A 196 -17.55 0.22 -19.14
N ARG A 197 -16.92 1.40 -19.14
CA ARG A 197 -15.60 1.58 -18.51
C ARG A 197 -15.61 1.20 -17.03
N ILE A 198 -16.59 1.67 -16.27
CA ILE A 198 -16.73 1.30 -14.85
C ILE A 198 -16.83 -0.21 -14.68
N LYS A 199 -17.68 -0.88 -15.48
CA LYS A 199 -17.83 -2.34 -15.41
C LYS A 199 -16.49 -3.03 -15.71
N LEU A 200 -15.82 -2.66 -16.80
CA LEU A 200 -14.54 -3.26 -17.17
C LEU A 200 -13.48 -3.06 -16.08
N THR A 201 -13.30 -1.83 -15.58
CA THR A 201 -12.27 -1.58 -14.56
C THR A 201 -12.57 -2.28 -13.24
N THR A 202 -13.83 -2.29 -12.81
CA THR A 202 -14.25 -2.99 -11.58
C THR A 202 -14.11 -4.50 -11.74
N THR A 203 -14.54 -5.07 -12.87
CA THR A 203 -14.40 -6.52 -13.13
C THR A 203 -12.94 -6.94 -13.16
N THR A 204 -12.08 -6.20 -13.88
CA THR A 204 -10.64 -6.49 -13.92
C THR A 204 -10.00 -6.37 -12.54
N PHE A 205 -10.35 -5.36 -11.76
CA PHE A 205 -9.88 -5.24 -10.39
C PHE A 205 -10.31 -6.43 -9.53
N LEU A 206 -11.59 -6.82 -9.57
CA LEU A 206 -12.11 -7.97 -8.81
C LEU A 206 -11.45 -9.29 -9.23
N MET A 207 -11.26 -9.53 -10.52
CA MET A 207 -10.53 -10.71 -11.01
C MET A 207 -9.07 -10.71 -10.52
N GLY A 208 -8.40 -9.55 -10.56
CA GLY A 208 -7.05 -9.38 -10.02
C GLY A 208 -7.00 -9.66 -8.52
N THR A 209 -7.95 -9.14 -7.73
CA THR A 209 -8.06 -9.42 -6.30
C THR A 209 -8.28 -10.90 -6.02
N LEU A 210 -9.15 -11.58 -6.78
CA LEU A 210 -9.37 -13.02 -6.61
C LEU A 210 -8.13 -13.84 -6.92
N LEU A 211 -7.41 -13.49 -8.00
CA LEU A 211 -6.16 -14.16 -8.36
C LEU A 211 -5.06 -13.89 -7.33
N PHE A 212 -4.96 -12.67 -6.82
CA PHE A 212 -4.05 -12.29 -5.74
C PHE A 212 -4.33 -13.12 -4.48
N LEU A 213 -5.59 -13.18 -4.05
CA LEU A 213 -5.99 -13.97 -2.89
C LEU A 213 -5.74 -15.45 -3.11
N TYR A 214 -5.98 -15.97 -4.32
CA TYR A 214 -5.64 -17.35 -4.66
C TYR A 214 -4.15 -17.60 -4.46
N GLN A 215 -3.27 -16.79 -5.07
CA GLN A 215 -1.81 -16.93 -4.94
C GLN A 215 -1.33 -16.87 -3.48
N VAL A 216 -1.87 -15.94 -2.68
CA VAL A 216 -1.58 -15.84 -1.25
C VAL A 216 -1.98 -17.11 -0.48
N ASN A 217 -3.12 -17.71 -0.81
CA ASN A 217 -3.67 -18.85 -0.05
C ASN A 217 -3.20 -20.22 -0.56
N THR A 218 -2.53 -20.29 -1.72
CA THR A 218 -2.03 -21.54 -2.30
C THR A 218 -0.50 -21.66 -2.28
N ARG A 219 0.19 -20.83 -1.48
CA ARG A 219 1.63 -21.01 -1.26
C ARG A 219 1.91 -22.40 -0.67
N PRO A 220 2.97 -23.10 -1.12
CA PRO A 220 3.25 -24.47 -0.71
C PRO A 220 3.77 -24.60 0.73
N MET A 221 4.10 -23.48 1.39
CA MET A 221 4.63 -23.47 2.75
C MET A 221 4.16 -22.24 3.53
N SER A 222 4.33 -22.30 4.84
CA SER A 222 4.06 -21.20 5.77
C SER A 222 5.34 -20.51 6.18
N PHE A 223 5.30 -19.18 6.15
CA PHE A 223 6.32 -18.25 6.65
C PHE A 223 6.01 -17.74 8.06
N LYS A 224 5.09 -18.39 8.78
CA LYS A 224 4.65 -17.92 10.10
C LYS A 224 5.79 -17.99 11.12
N TYR A 225 6.14 -16.84 11.70
CA TYR A 225 6.99 -16.71 12.89
C TYR A 225 6.57 -15.48 13.70
N SER A 226 6.97 -15.44 14.97
CA SER A 226 6.76 -14.34 15.91
C SER A 226 8.09 -13.88 16.50
N GLY A 227 8.22 -12.60 16.82
CA GLY A 227 9.48 -12.02 17.28
C GLY A 227 10.52 -12.00 16.17
N HIS A 228 11.75 -12.37 16.52
CA HIS A 228 12.85 -12.60 15.58
C HIS A 228 12.95 -14.08 15.23
N THR A 229 13.41 -14.40 14.01
CA THR A 229 13.65 -15.77 13.58
C THR A 229 15.09 -15.97 13.14
N ASN A 230 15.71 -17.06 13.61
CA ASN A 230 17.04 -17.48 13.14
C ASN A 230 17.00 -18.12 11.74
N LYS A 231 15.80 -18.36 11.21
CA LYS A 231 15.55 -18.96 9.89
C LYS A 231 15.26 -17.93 8.79
N TYR A 232 15.57 -16.66 9.02
CA TYR A 232 15.25 -15.59 8.06
C TYR A 232 15.79 -15.90 6.65
N ASN A 233 17.06 -16.28 6.55
CA ASN A 233 17.70 -16.61 5.27
C ASN A 233 17.07 -17.83 4.59
N GLU A 234 16.61 -18.81 5.37
CA GLU A 234 15.92 -20.00 4.86
C GLU A 234 14.58 -19.61 4.22
N PHE A 235 13.79 -18.78 4.92
CA PHE A 235 12.51 -18.28 4.42
C PHE A 235 12.67 -17.39 3.20
N GLU A 236 13.68 -16.53 3.18
CA GLU A 236 13.95 -15.68 2.03
C GLU A 236 14.34 -16.53 0.80
N TYR A 237 15.21 -17.53 0.99
CA TYR A 237 15.58 -18.46 -0.07
C TYR A 237 14.37 -19.23 -0.60
N GLN A 238 13.54 -19.78 0.29
CA GLN A 238 12.33 -20.52 -0.09
C GLN A 238 11.32 -19.62 -0.82
N SER A 239 11.13 -18.38 -0.36
CA SER A 239 10.29 -17.38 -1.05
C SER A 239 10.79 -17.15 -2.48
N LYS A 240 12.09 -16.88 -2.66
CA LYS A 240 12.71 -16.71 -3.98
C LYS A 240 12.54 -17.94 -4.88
N GLN A 241 12.66 -19.14 -4.33
CA GLN A 241 12.45 -20.38 -5.08
C GLN A 241 11.00 -20.54 -5.53
N ILE A 242 10.02 -20.29 -4.65
CA ILE A 242 8.59 -20.33 -5.00
C ILE A 242 8.29 -19.35 -6.14
N GLN A 243 8.86 -18.15 -6.09
CA GLN A 243 8.68 -17.14 -7.14
C GLN A 243 9.28 -17.57 -8.47
N LYS A 244 10.45 -18.21 -8.42
CA LYS A 244 11.09 -18.81 -9.59
C LYS A 244 10.25 -19.93 -10.20
N ASP A 245 9.62 -20.76 -9.37
CA ASP A 245 8.75 -21.85 -9.80
C ASP A 245 7.45 -21.33 -10.45
N ILE A 246 6.86 -20.26 -9.90
CA ILE A 246 5.63 -19.64 -10.43
C ILE A 246 5.87 -18.89 -11.73
N LEU A 247 6.92 -18.06 -11.78
CA LEU A 247 7.18 -17.18 -12.92
C LEU A 247 7.99 -17.85 -14.04
N GLY A 248 8.67 -18.95 -13.71
CA GLY A 248 9.71 -19.54 -14.55
C GLY A 248 10.99 -18.70 -14.60
N GLN A 249 12.06 -19.32 -15.08
CA GLN A 249 13.43 -18.78 -15.03
C GLN A 249 13.56 -17.35 -15.61
N LYS A 250 12.98 -17.11 -16.79
CA LYS A 250 13.19 -15.86 -17.54
C LYS A 250 12.52 -14.67 -16.86
N LEU A 251 11.24 -14.79 -16.51
CA LEU A 251 10.48 -13.70 -15.90
C LEU A 251 10.97 -13.45 -14.48
N TYR A 252 11.28 -14.50 -13.71
CA TYR A 252 11.90 -14.37 -12.40
C TYR A 252 13.21 -13.56 -12.47
N HIS A 253 14.10 -13.86 -13.42
CA HIS A 253 15.37 -13.13 -13.54
C HIS A 253 15.16 -11.65 -13.85
N ILE A 254 14.22 -11.32 -14.74
CA ILE A 254 13.86 -9.93 -15.03
C ILE A 254 13.37 -9.21 -13.77
N MET A 255 12.52 -9.86 -12.96
CA MET A 255 12.02 -9.27 -11.72
C MET A 255 13.12 -9.05 -10.70
N VAL A 256 14.04 -10.00 -10.54
CA VAL A 256 15.22 -9.86 -9.66
C VAL A 256 16.15 -8.75 -10.15
N GLU A 257 16.38 -8.60 -11.46
CA GLU A 257 17.17 -7.51 -12.01
C GLU A 257 16.54 -6.13 -11.76
N ILE A 258 15.20 -6.04 -11.84
CA ILE A 258 14.48 -4.81 -11.52
C ILE A 258 14.63 -4.50 -10.03
N ASP A 259 14.38 -5.50 -9.18
CA ASP A 259 14.45 -5.38 -7.72
C ASP A 259 15.84 -4.93 -7.24
N ASN A 260 16.90 -5.54 -7.76
CA ASN A 260 18.29 -5.18 -7.43
C ASN A 260 18.71 -3.78 -7.89
N LYS A 261 17.93 -3.12 -8.77
CA LYS A 261 18.19 -1.73 -9.21
C LYS A 261 17.52 -0.70 -8.31
N ILE A 262 16.63 -1.12 -7.40
CA ILE A 262 15.94 -0.23 -6.49
C ILE A 262 16.93 0.11 -5.36
N PRO A 263 17.34 1.39 -5.19
CA PRO A 263 18.36 1.78 -4.21
C PRO A 263 17.83 1.84 -2.77
N LEU A 264 16.77 1.10 -2.47
CA LEU A 264 16.14 1.02 -1.16
C LEU A 264 16.55 -0.30 -0.52
N TYR A 265 17.56 -0.24 0.35
CA TYR A 265 17.93 -1.36 1.20
C TYR A 265 17.08 -1.28 2.47
N PHE A 266 16.16 -2.22 2.62
CA PHE A 266 15.43 -2.46 3.87
C PHE A 266 16.06 -3.64 4.61
#